data_AF-A0A3D9H1D5-F1
#
_entry.id   AF-A0A3D9H1D5-F1
#
_cell.length_a   1.000
_cell.length_b   1.000
_cell.length_c   1.000
_cell.angle_alpha   90.00
_cell.angle_beta   90.00
_cell.angle_gamma   90.00
#
_symmetry.space_group_name_H-M   'P 1'
#
loop_
_entity.id
_entity.type
_entity.pdbx_description
1 polymer ?
#
loop_
_entity_poly.entity_id
_entity_poly.type
_entity_poly.pdbx_seq_one_letter_code
_entity_poly.pdbx_strand_id
1 'polypeptide(L)'
;MTLETLNFWKISTVKNLFILCTFLLLGCKSYKTTTELESTFSKQEIKDIQTIRTFFIKDILSLNDENFNTEFRHRIVNLEAEGFKSVKPKKIDKLFSSVSKSTFDEIWETKTQKRSRNSDDTYQYYAPKINGKYKEFLSLTTKHNSMVNKYYNNILRTEDFSHSSMLNYIADNTLDFDLNNTNVQIVMAIHYISICNENNITNQLIN
;
A
#
# COMPACT_ATOMS: atom_id res chain seq x y z
N MET A 1 70.79 17.23 31.84
CA MET A 1 70.33 18.55 32.32
C MET A 1 69.59 19.21 31.17
N THR A 2 68.27 19.31 31.35
CA THR A 2 67.29 20.25 30.77
C THR A 2 67.13 20.40 29.24
N LEU A 3 65.94 19.92 28.84
CA LEU A 3 64.82 20.66 28.22
C LEU A 3 64.82 20.87 26.69
N GLU A 4 63.92 20.09 26.09
CA GLU A 4 62.76 20.49 25.28
C GLU A 4 62.95 21.51 24.15
N THR A 5 62.46 21.13 22.97
CA THR A 5 61.33 21.85 22.36
C THR A 5 60.43 20.90 21.58
N LEU A 6 59.13 20.97 21.88
CA LEU A 6 58.02 20.50 21.05
C LEU A 6 58.08 21.16 19.67
N ASN A 7 57.76 20.39 18.62
CA ASN A 7 57.15 20.94 17.41
C ASN A 7 55.89 20.15 17.07
N PHE A 8 54.80 20.63 17.65
CA PHE A 8 53.43 20.41 17.20
C PHE A 8 53.15 21.32 15.99
N TRP A 9 52.22 20.90 15.12
CA TRP A 9 51.77 21.51 13.84
C TRP A 9 52.58 21.04 12.61
N LYS A 10 51.97 20.39 11.61
CA LYS A 10 50.99 21.04 10.71
C LYS A 10 50.24 20.02 9.82
N ILE A 11 48.96 20.35 9.60
CA ILE A 11 48.12 20.12 8.41
C ILE A 11 47.27 18.84 8.39
N SER A 12 45.98 19.12 8.58
CA SER A 12 44.79 18.34 8.27
C SER A 12 44.78 17.73 6.87
N THR A 13 44.39 16.47 6.79
CA THR A 13 43.63 15.96 5.64
C THR A 13 42.53 15.04 6.16
N VAL A 14 41.38 15.65 6.45
CA VAL A 14 40.11 14.94 6.43
C VAL A 14 39.95 14.46 4.98
N LYS A 15 40.26 13.18 4.74
CA LYS A 15 39.96 12.55 3.44
C LYS A 15 38.44 12.47 3.34
N ASN A 16 37.87 13.47 2.68
CA ASN A 16 36.50 13.48 2.17
C ASN A 16 36.26 12.19 1.39
N LEU A 17 35.65 11.20 2.03
CA LEU A 17 35.03 10.08 1.33
C LEU A 17 33.66 10.57 0.85
N PHE A 18 33.67 11.39 -0.20
CA PHE A 18 32.48 11.69 -0.98
C PHE A 18 32.11 10.40 -1.72
N ILE A 19 31.34 9.53 -1.06
CA ILE A 19 30.67 8.41 -1.74
C ILE A 19 29.64 9.06 -2.65
N LEU A 20 30.02 9.15 -3.92
CA LEU A 20 29.20 9.59 -5.04
C LEU A 20 27.98 8.67 -5.12
N CYS A 21 26.90 9.07 -4.43
CA CYS A 21 25.60 8.42 -4.45
C CYS A 21 24.95 8.67 -5.82
N THR A 22 25.45 7.98 -6.84
CA THR A 22 24.95 8.00 -8.22
C THR A 22 24.39 6.64 -8.57
N PHE A 23 23.25 6.31 -7.95
CA PHE A 23 22.37 5.22 -8.36
C PHE A 23 20.91 5.63 -8.14
N LEU A 24 20.47 6.71 -8.79
CA LEU A 24 19.06 7.12 -8.78
C LEU A 24 18.60 7.69 -10.13
N LEU A 25 18.99 7.10 -11.26
CA LEU A 25 18.35 7.42 -12.55
C LEU A 25 18.26 6.19 -13.47
N LEU A 26 17.72 5.08 -12.96
CA LEU A 26 17.05 4.13 -13.84
C LEU A 26 15.63 4.69 -14.04
N GLY A 27 15.37 5.19 -15.26
CA GLY A 27 14.08 5.71 -15.65
C GLY A 27 12.97 4.68 -15.43
N CYS A 28 12.25 4.80 -14.33
CA CYS A 28 10.95 4.18 -14.16
C CYS A 28 9.97 4.91 -15.07
N LYS A 29 9.12 4.19 -15.81
CA LYS A 29 7.80 4.74 -16.19
C LYS A 29 7.12 5.09 -14.87
N SER A 30 7.19 6.37 -14.51
CA SER A 30 7.05 6.82 -13.15
C SER A 30 5.59 6.87 -12.76
N TYR A 31 5.27 6.35 -11.56
CA TYR A 31 4.11 6.76 -10.78
C TYR A 31 3.76 8.22 -11.05
N LYS A 32 2.57 8.46 -11.61
CA LYS A 32 2.07 9.81 -11.85
C LYS A 32 1.14 10.16 -10.71
N THR A 33 1.54 11.12 -9.90
CA THR A 33 0.64 11.78 -8.94
C THR A 33 -0.55 12.36 -9.69
N THR A 34 -1.69 12.42 -9.02
CA THR A 34 -2.97 12.87 -9.59
C THR A 34 -3.49 14.05 -8.77
N THR A 35 -4.38 14.84 -9.33
CA THR A 35 -4.98 15.98 -8.63
C THR A 35 -5.74 15.53 -7.38
N GLU A 36 -6.40 14.36 -7.41
CA GLU A 36 -7.12 13.79 -6.27
C GLU A 36 -6.16 13.38 -5.13
N LEU A 37 -4.97 12.88 -5.45
CA LEU A 37 -3.95 12.60 -4.45
C LEU A 37 -3.41 13.88 -3.84
N GLU A 38 -3.06 14.86 -4.67
CA GLU A 38 -2.48 16.13 -4.23
C GLU A 38 -3.44 16.97 -3.40
N SER A 39 -4.75 16.87 -3.65
CA SER A 39 -5.77 17.57 -2.86
C SER A 39 -6.04 16.92 -1.51
N THR A 40 -5.75 15.63 -1.36
CA THR A 40 -6.15 14.84 -0.18
C THR A 40 -4.98 14.55 0.75
N PHE A 41 -3.81 14.26 0.18
CA PHE A 41 -2.64 13.78 0.89
C PHE A 41 -1.47 14.77 0.79
N SER A 42 -0.72 14.88 1.88
CA SER A 42 0.54 15.61 1.92
C SER A 42 1.60 14.94 1.04
N LYS A 43 2.66 15.69 0.71
CA LYS A 43 3.78 15.16 -0.10
C LYS A 43 4.42 13.90 0.50
N GLN A 44 4.47 13.78 1.83
CA GLN A 44 5.01 12.57 2.47
C GLN A 44 4.03 11.40 2.36
N GLU A 45 2.75 11.63 2.62
CA GLU A 45 1.71 10.60 2.45
C GLU A 45 1.65 10.08 1.01
N ILE A 46 1.81 10.95 0.00
CA ILE A 46 1.87 10.56 -1.42
C ILE A 46 3.05 9.62 -1.70
N LYS A 47 4.22 9.83 -1.08
CA LYS A 47 5.39 8.93 -1.23
C LYS A 47 5.11 7.57 -0.59
N ASP A 48 4.45 7.58 0.57
CA ASP A 48 4.05 6.35 1.25
C ASP A 48 3.00 5.58 0.43
N ILE A 49 2.03 6.27 -0.19
CA ILE A 49 1.03 5.71 -1.12
C ILE A 49 1.71 5.11 -2.37
N GLN A 50 2.73 5.76 -2.90
CA GLN A 50 3.53 5.18 -3.99
C GLN A 50 4.21 3.87 -3.54
N THR A 51 4.69 3.80 -2.31
CA THR A 51 5.28 2.58 -1.72
C THR A 51 4.24 1.47 -1.60
N ILE A 52 3.04 1.80 -1.12
CA ILE A 52 1.88 0.88 -1.02
C ILE A 52 1.50 0.32 -2.40
N ARG A 53 1.32 1.19 -3.40
CA ARG A 53 1.04 0.79 -4.79
C ARG A 53 2.12 -0.12 -5.35
N THR A 54 3.38 0.24 -5.12
CA THR A 54 4.54 -0.53 -5.63
C THR A 54 4.58 -1.92 -5.01
N PHE A 55 4.34 -2.03 -3.70
CA PHE A 55 4.25 -3.30 -3.01
C PHE A 55 3.11 -4.17 -3.57
N PHE A 56 1.95 -3.59 -3.83
CA PHE A 56 0.85 -4.34 -4.45
C PHE A 56 1.22 -4.90 -5.82
N ILE A 57 1.71 -4.06 -6.72
CA ILE A 57 2.04 -4.48 -8.09
C ILE A 57 3.18 -5.50 -8.09
N LYS A 58 4.24 -5.25 -7.32
CA LYS A 58 5.47 -6.07 -7.39
C LYS A 58 5.46 -7.25 -6.42
N ASP A 59 5.11 -7.03 -5.15
CA ASP A 59 5.22 -8.05 -4.12
C ASP A 59 3.96 -8.93 -4.00
N ILE A 60 2.76 -8.38 -4.22
CA ILE A 60 1.50 -9.16 -4.20
C ILE A 60 1.26 -9.83 -5.56
N LEU A 61 1.33 -9.08 -6.66
CA LEU A 61 0.96 -9.61 -7.99
C LEU A 61 2.15 -10.17 -8.77
N SER A 62 3.39 -9.94 -8.33
CA SER A 62 4.61 -10.30 -9.09
C SER A 62 4.63 -9.71 -10.50
N LEU A 63 4.13 -8.47 -10.64
CA LEU A 63 4.07 -7.71 -11.88
C LEU A 63 4.99 -6.49 -11.83
N ASN A 64 5.01 -5.72 -12.92
CA ASN A 64 5.62 -4.42 -13.03
C ASN A 64 4.65 -3.46 -13.74
N ASP A 65 5.00 -2.17 -13.83
CA ASP A 65 4.12 -1.17 -14.44
C ASP A 65 3.85 -1.43 -15.93
N GLU A 66 4.68 -2.20 -16.62
CA GLU A 66 4.55 -2.48 -18.06
C GLU A 66 3.55 -3.59 -18.35
N ASN A 67 3.55 -4.65 -17.53
CA ASN A 67 2.66 -5.80 -17.69
C ASN A 67 1.45 -5.79 -16.74
N PHE A 68 1.33 -4.77 -15.87
CA PHE A 68 0.21 -4.66 -14.95
C PHE A 68 -1.14 -4.77 -15.67
N ASN A 69 -1.38 -3.95 -16.69
CA ASN A 69 -2.68 -3.90 -17.36
C ASN A 69 -3.08 -5.20 -18.05
N THR A 70 -2.12 -5.91 -18.65
CA THR A 70 -2.39 -7.13 -19.42
C THR A 70 -2.54 -8.34 -18.51
N GLU A 71 -1.78 -8.40 -17.42
CA GLU A 71 -1.71 -9.57 -16.54
C GLU A 71 -2.57 -9.45 -15.28
N PHE A 72 -3.05 -8.25 -14.94
CA PHE A 72 -3.77 -7.98 -13.68
C PHE A 72 -4.90 -8.97 -13.43
N ARG A 73 -5.83 -9.12 -14.38
CA ARG A 73 -6.99 -10.01 -14.20
C ARG A 73 -6.56 -11.46 -13.92
N HIS A 74 -5.58 -11.96 -14.68
CA HIS A 74 -5.06 -13.31 -14.48
C HIS A 74 -4.42 -13.47 -13.10
N ARG A 75 -3.61 -12.50 -12.65
CA ARG A 75 -2.97 -12.54 -11.33
C ARG A 75 -3.96 -12.48 -10.18
N ILE A 76 -5.00 -11.67 -10.30
CA ILE A 76 -6.03 -11.56 -9.26
C ILE A 76 -6.84 -12.85 -9.13
N VAL A 77 -7.23 -13.46 -10.25
CA VAL A 77 -7.94 -14.75 -10.23
C VAL A 77 -7.08 -15.83 -9.58
N ASN A 78 -5.79 -15.91 -9.91
CA ASN A 78 -4.90 -16.87 -9.26
C ASN A 78 -4.74 -16.58 -7.77
N LEU A 79 -4.61 -15.30 -7.40
CA LEU A 79 -4.51 -14.88 -6.01
C LEU A 79 -5.73 -15.30 -5.19
N GLU A 80 -6.94 -15.12 -5.74
CA GLU A 80 -8.19 -15.54 -5.11
C GLU A 80 -8.28 -17.08 -5.02
N ALA A 81 -7.90 -17.81 -6.07
CA ALA A 81 -7.88 -19.28 -6.07
C ALA A 81 -6.91 -19.86 -5.03
N GLU A 82 -5.81 -19.16 -4.75
CA GLU A 82 -4.86 -19.50 -3.68
C GLU A 82 -5.33 -19.02 -2.28
N GLY A 83 -6.52 -18.42 -2.20
CA GLY A 83 -7.08 -17.85 -0.98
C GLY A 83 -6.23 -16.71 -0.45
N PHE A 84 -5.71 -15.83 -1.30
CA PHE A 84 -4.88 -14.67 -0.96
C PHE A 84 -3.60 -15.00 -0.17
N LYS A 85 -3.07 -16.22 -0.28
CA LYS A 85 -1.86 -16.69 0.44
C LYS A 85 -0.54 -16.20 -0.17
N SER A 86 -0.57 -15.40 -1.23
CA SER A 86 0.62 -15.11 -2.05
C SER A 86 1.72 -14.34 -1.31
N VAL A 87 1.40 -13.64 -0.21
CA VAL A 87 2.37 -12.80 0.50
C VAL A 87 2.58 -13.24 1.94
N LYS A 88 3.84 -13.55 2.26
CA LYS A 88 4.29 -13.90 3.62
C LYS A 88 3.91 -12.79 4.62
N PRO A 89 3.39 -13.12 5.81
CA PRO A 89 3.01 -12.14 6.84
C PRO A 89 4.09 -11.08 7.10
N LYS A 90 5.35 -11.52 7.24
CA LYS A 90 6.51 -10.63 7.46
C LYS A 90 6.68 -9.53 6.40
N LYS A 91 6.26 -9.75 5.15
CA LYS A 91 6.33 -8.73 4.10
C LYS A 91 5.27 -7.65 4.31
N ILE A 92 4.07 -8.04 4.72
CA ILE A 92 2.97 -7.11 5.05
C ILE A 92 3.35 -6.27 6.28
N ASP A 93 3.88 -6.90 7.33
CA ASP A 93 4.32 -6.19 8.53
C ASP A 93 5.43 -5.17 8.22
N LYS A 94 6.37 -5.56 7.34
CA LYS A 94 7.43 -4.68 6.88
C LYS A 94 6.89 -3.50 6.07
N LEU A 95 5.87 -3.71 5.23
CA LEU A 95 5.21 -2.62 4.53
C LEU A 95 4.61 -1.63 5.52
N PHE A 96 3.77 -2.09 6.45
CA PHE A 96 3.12 -1.20 7.42
C PHE A 96 4.12 -0.46 8.30
N SER A 97 5.24 -1.10 8.66
CA SER A 97 6.33 -0.45 9.41
C SER A 97 7.13 0.57 8.58
N SER A 98 7.10 0.47 7.25
CA SER A 98 7.81 1.39 6.35
C SER A 98 7.01 2.64 5.98
N VAL A 99 5.69 2.57 6.10
CA VAL A 99 4.78 3.70 5.89
C VAL A 99 4.76 4.55 7.15
N SER A 100 4.73 5.88 7.02
CA SER A 100 4.67 6.73 8.21
C SER A 100 3.36 6.52 8.97
N LYS A 101 3.42 6.66 10.30
CA LYS A 101 2.24 6.49 11.16
C LYS A 101 1.08 7.39 10.74
N SER A 102 1.37 8.64 10.35
CA SER A 102 0.36 9.58 9.87
C SER A 102 -0.36 9.06 8.63
N THR A 103 0.37 8.49 7.66
CA THR A 103 -0.26 7.89 6.48
C THR A 103 -1.08 6.67 6.86
N PHE A 104 -0.53 5.80 7.71
CA PHE A 104 -1.23 4.60 8.15
C PHE A 104 -2.56 4.94 8.83
N ASP A 105 -2.55 5.86 9.80
CA ASP A 105 -3.75 6.25 10.57
C ASP A 105 -4.83 6.94 9.71
N GLU A 106 -4.47 7.45 8.53
CA GLU A 106 -5.36 8.10 7.57
C GLU A 106 -5.95 7.13 6.54
N ILE A 107 -5.32 5.98 6.35
CA ILE A 107 -5.74 4.95 5.38
C ILE A 107 -6.39 3.77 6.10
N TRP A 108 -5.79 3.26 7.17
CA TRP A 108 -6.21 2.04 7.85
C TRP A 108 -6.60 2.27 9.30
N GLU A 109 -7.40 1.34 9.82
CA GLU A 109 -7.71 1.22 11.23
C GLU A 109 -7.67 -0.26 11.64
N THR A 110 -7.44 -0.50 12.93
CA THR A 110 -7.56 -1.84 13.51
C THR A 110 -9.03 -2.18 13.68
N LYS A 111 -9.49 -3.25 13.04
CA LYS A 111 -10.80 -3.88 13.27
C LYS A 111 -10.62 -5.11 14.15
N THR A 112 -11.69 -5.50 14.85
CA THR A 112 -11.73 -6.72 15.66
C THR A 112 -12.92 -7.56 15.21
N GLN A 113 -12.69 -8.86 15.00
CA GLN A 113 -13.70 -9.80 14.53
C GLN A 113 -13.65 -11.10 15.32
N LYS A 114 -14.83 -11.68 15.57
CA LYS A 114 -14.94 -13.00 16.19
C LYS A 114 -14.46 -14.09 15.23
N ARG A 115 -13.74 -15.08 15.75
CA ARG A 115 -13.27 -16.24 14.97
C ARG A 115 -14.43 -17.06 14.39
N SER A 116 -15.50 -17.22 15.15
CA SER A 116 -16.75 -17.84 14.70
C SER A 116 -17.93 -17.27 15.49
N ARG A 117 -19.16 -17.49 15.00
CA ARG A 117 -20.39 -16.99 15.64
C ARG A 117 -20.53 -17.39 17.11
N ASN A 118 -19.99 -18.55 17.48
CA ASN A 118 -20.12 -19.15 18.82
C ASN A 118 -18.82 -19.08 19.64
N SER A 119 -17.80 -18.37 19.17
CA SER A 119 -16.52 -18.21 19.88
C SER A 119 -16.42 -16.82 20.51
N ASP A 120 -15.81 -16.76 21.69
CA ASP A 120 -15.39 -15.50 22.32
C ASP A 120 -13.99 -15.06 21.90
N ASP A 121 -13.27 -15.92 21.16
CA ASP A 121 -11.98 -15.57 20.58
C ASP A 121 -12.19 -14.54 19.46
N THR A 122 -11.40 -13.48 19.55
CA THR A 122 -11.35 -12.44 18.53
C THR A 122 -9.96 -12.35 17.93
N TYR A 123 -9.90 -11.86 16.71
CA TYR A 123 -8.65 -11.47 16.08
C TYR A 123 -8.77 -10.04 15.58
N GLN A 124 -7.61 -9.40 15.48
CA GLN A 124 -7.49 -8.05 14.96
C GLN A 124 -6.92 -8.11 13.54
N TYR A 125 -7.33 -7.17 12.70
CA TYR A 125 -6.79 -7.01 11.35
C TYR A 125 -6.87 -5.54 10.94
N TYR A 126 -6.15 -5.17 9.87
CA TYR A 126 -6.16 -3.81 9.36
C TYR A 126 -7.10 -3.68 8.17
N ALA A 127 -8.14 -2.86 8.33
CA ALA A 127 -9.08 -2.53 7.28
C ALA A 127 -8.99 -1.04 6.92
N PRO A 128 -9.41 -0.62 5.72
CA PRO A 128 -9.45 0.79 5.41
C PRO A 128 -10.39 1.55 6.35
N LYS A 129 -9.99 2.76 6.73
CA LYS A 129 -10.64 3.55 7.78
C LYS A 129 -11.82 4.33 7.21
N ILE A 130 -13.00 4.18 7.82
CA ILE A 130 -14.22 4.86 7.36
C ILE A 130 -14.14 6.39 7.46
N ASN A 131 -13.42 6.92 8.45
CA ASN A 131 -13.29 8.36 8.69
C ASN A 131 -11.82 8.81 8.55
N GLY A 132 -11.18 8.45 7.43
CA GLY A 132 -9.83 8.90 7.09
C GLY A 132 -9.76 9.50 5.69
N LYS A 133 -8.62 10.10 5.36
CA LYS A 133 -8.34 10.67 4.03
C LYS A 133 -8.56 9.69 2.88
N TYR A 134 -8.43 8.38 3.10
CA TYR A 134 -8.72 7.40 2.05
C TYR A 134 -10.17 7.47 1.54
N LYS A 135 -11.16 7.70 2.41
CA LYS A 135 -12.56 7.88 1.99
C LYS A 135 -12.75 9.18 1.20
N GLU A 136 -12.07 10.25 1.59
CA GLU A 136 -12.08 11.52 0.85
C GLU A 136 -11.47 11.36 -0.55
N PHE A 137 -10.33 10.68 -0.64
CA PHE A 137 -9.68 10.35 -1.91
C PHE A 137 -10.60 9.53 -2.84
N LEU A 138 -11.30 8.53 -2.29
CA LEU A 138 -12.29 7.75 -3.04
C LEU A 138 -13.41 8.64 -3.59
N SER A 139 -13.94 9.55 -2.76
CA SER A 139 -14.99 10.51 -3.15
C SER A 139 -14.56 11.33 -4.36
N LEU A 140 -13.34 11.87 -4.34
CA LEU A 140 -12.81 12.65 -5.46
C LEU A 140 -12.61 11.80 -6.72
N THR A 141 -12.14 10.57 -6.56
CA THR A 141 -11.92 9.62 -7.67
C THR A 141 -13.22 9.22 -8.38
N THR A 142 -14.37 9.25 -7.68
CA THR A 142 -15.68 8.90 -8.28
C THR A 142 -16.06 9.75 -9.49
N LYS A 143 -15.60 11.01 -9.54
CA LYS A 143 -15.93 11.97 -10.60
C LYS A 143 -15.43 11.55 -11.98
N HIS A 144 -14.38 10.74 -12.00
CA HIS A 144 -13.68 10.33 -13.20
C HIS A 144 -13.72 8.81 -13.41
N ASN A 145 -14.40 8.09 -12.52
CA ASN A 145 -14.41 6.64 -12.54
C ASN A 145 -15.76 6.11 -12.02
N SER A 146 -16.60 5.57 -12.92
CA SER A 146 -17.93 5.03 -12.57
C SER A 146 -17.85 3.83 -11.65
N MET A 147 -16.73 3.11 -11.69
CA MET A 147 -16.39 1.98 -10.85
C MET A 147 -16.06 2.42 -9.42
N VAL A 148 -15.08 3.31 -9.27
CA VAL A 148 -14.98 4.42 -8.32
C VAL A 148 -16.25 4.63 -7.50
N ASN A 149 -17.21 5.20 -8.23
CA ASN A 149 -18.49 5.65 -7.74
C ASN A 149 -19.37 4.52 -7.20
N LYS A 150 -19.51 3.41 -7.93
CA LYS A 150 -20.30 2.25 -7.44
C LYS A 150 -19.75 1.74 -6.11
N TYR A 151 -18.44 1.59 -6.04
CA TYR A 151 -17.76 1.11 -4.84
C TYR A 151 -17.93 2.08 -3.66
N TYR A 152 -17.68 3.38 -3.90
CA TYR A 152 -17.86 4.43 -2.91
C TYR A 152 -19.30 4.50 -2.37
N ASN A 153 -20.31 4.41 -3.24
CA ASN A 153 -21.72 4.41 -2.82
C ASN A 153 -22.07 3.19 -1.96
N ASN A 154 -21.45 2.04 -2.21
CA ASN A 154 -21.63 0.89 -1.33
C ASN A 154 -21.06 1.16 0.07
N ILE A 155 -19.86 1.74 0.16
CA ILE A 155 -19.25 2.13 1.45
C ILE A 155 -20.14 3.14 2.18
N LEU A 156 -20.74 4.11 1.49
CA LEU A 156 -21.69 5.06 2.11
C LEU A 156 -22.94 4.36 2.66
N ARG A 157 -23.41 3.30 2.00
CA ARG A 157 -24.59 2.54 2.40
C ARG A 157 -24.32 1.58 3.57
N THR A 158 -23.15 0.95 3.59
CA THR A 158 -22.78 -0.05 4.61
C THR A 158 -22.01 0.53 5.78
N GLU A 159 -21.47 1.74 5.61
CA GLU A 159 -20.50 2.37 6.51
C GLU A 159 -19.27 1.47 6.79
N ASP A 160 -18.97 0.60 5.84
CA ASP A 160 -17.92 -0.41 5.99
C ASP A 160 -17.23 -0.71 4.66
N PHE A 161 -15.93 -0.94 4.76
CA PHE A 161 -15.06 -1.34 3.66
C PHE A 161 -15.06 -2.87 3.52
N SER A 162 -16.17 -3.41 3.04
CA SER A 162 -16.34 -4.86 2.92
C SER A 162 -15.41 -5.47 1.86
N HIS A 163 -14.54 -6.39 2.28
CA HIS A 163 -13.70 -7.20 1.38
C HIS A 163 -14.53 -7.94 0.32
N SER A 164 -15.68 -8.52 0.72
CA SER A 164 -16.58 -9.20 -0.22
C SER A 164 -17.14 -8.25 -1.29
N SER A 165 -17.44 -7.00 -0.92
CA SER A 165 -17.91 -6.00 -1.88
C SER A 165 -16.80 -5.64 -2.87
N MET A 166 -15.55 -5.53 -2.41
CA MET A 166 -14.40 -5.28 -3.29
C MET A 166 -14.11 -6.45 -4.24
N LEU A 167 -14.20 -7.70 -3.75
CA LEU A 167 -13.99 -8.89 -4.58
C LEU A 167 -15.09 -9.05 -5.63
N ASN A 168 -16.37 -8.91 -5.24
CA ASN A 168 -17.50 -8.92 -6.18
C ASN A 168 -17.34 -7.83 -7.24
N TYR A 169 -16.87 -6.66 -6.79
CA TYR A 169 -16.62 -5.51 -7.64
C TYR A 169 -15.52 -5.81 -8.70
N ILE A 170 -14.53 -6.65 -8.39
CA ILE A 170 -13.44 -7.04 -9.32
C ILE A 170 -13.79 -8.21 -10.22
N ALA A 171 -14.58 -9.15 -9.71
CA ALA A 171 -15.07 -10.29 -10.47
C ALA A 171 -16.05 -9.92 -11.59
N ASP A 172 -16.66 -8.71 -11.52
CA ASP A 172 -17.57 -8.22 -12.54
C ASP A 172 -16.82 -7.90 -13.85
N ASN A 173 -16.93 -8.82 -14.80
CA ASN A 173 -16.34 -8.73 -16.14
C ASN A 173 -17.01 -7.67 -17.03
N THR A 174 -18.15 -7.12 -16.62
CA THR A 174 -18.82 -6.01 -17.33
C THR A 174 -18.21 -4.66 -16.98
N LEU A 175 -17.40 -4.61 -15.91
CA LEU A 175 -16.69 -3.42 -15.50
C LEU A 175 -15.34 -3.36 -16.21
N ASP A 176 -15.20 -2.36 -17.07
CA ASP A 176 -13.90 -2.00 -17.63
C ASP A 176 -13.12 -1.21 -16.59
N PHE A 177 -11.98 -1.75 -16.19
CA PHE A 177 -11.09 -1.10 -15.27
C PHE A 177 -10.14 -0.26 -16.10
N ASP A 178 -10.15 1.05 -15.90
CA ASP A 178 -9.03 1.85 -16.37
C ASP A 178 -7.80 1.54 -15.51
N LEU A 179 -7.16 0.41 -15.81
CA LEU A 179 -5.97 -0.07 -15.12
C LEU A 179 -4.78 0.85 -15.37
N ASN A 180 -4.83 1.76 -16.36
CA ASN A 180 -3.82 2.80 -16.54
C ASN A 180 -3.95 3.94 -15.51
N ASN A 181 -5.10 4.06 -14.85
CA ASN A 181 -5.36 5.12 -13.90
C ASN A 181 -4.68 4.83 -12.55
N THR A 182 -3.74 5.69 -12.17
CA THR A 182 -3.04 5.59 -10.89
C THR A 182 -3.99 5.53 -9.69
N ASN A 183 -5.11 6.26 -9.72
CA ASN A 183 -6.07 6.27 -8.62
C ASN A 183 -6.72 4.89 -8.47
N VAL A 184 -7.13 4.27 -9.58
CA VAL A 184 -7.72 2.92 -9.58
C VAL A 184 -6.72 1.90 -9.02
N GLN A 185 -5.45 1.98 -9.43
CA GLN A 185 -4.39 1.11 -8.91
C GLN A 185 -4.19 1.26 -7.40
N ILE A 186 -4.28 2.48 -6.86
CA ILE A 186 -4.16 2.75 -5.42
C ILE A 186 -5.35 2.20 -4.64
N VAL A 187 -6.57 2.39 -5.14
CA VAL A 187 -7.78 1.82 -4.54
C VAL A 187 -7.66 0.30 -4.43
N MET A 188 -7.22 -0.35 -5.50
CA MET A 188 -6.97 -1.80 -5.47
C MET A 188 -5.86 -2.16 -4.48
N ALA A 189 -4.73 -1.45 -4.51
CA ALA A 189 -3.60 -1.74 -3.63
C ALA A 189 -3.99 -1.72 -2.15
N ILE A 190 -4.65 -0.66 -1.69
CA ILE A 190 -5.05 -0.49 -0.29
C ILE A 190 -5.96 -1.64 0.16
N HIS A 191 -6.92 -2.05 -0.67
CA HIS A 191 -7.83 -3.15 -0.33
C HIS A 191 -7.17 -4.51 -0.34
N TYR A 192 -6.37 -4.84 -1.36
CA TYR A 192 -5.71 -6.15 -1.41
C TYR A 192 -4.73 -6.36 -0.28
N ILE A 193 -4.05 -5.29 0.15
CA ILE A 193 -3.16 -5.37 1.30
C ILE A 193 -3.95 -5.70 2.58
N SER A 194 -5.13 -5.10 2.78
CA SER A 194 -6.02 -5.46 3.89
C SER A 194 -6.54 -6.89 3.82
N ILE A 195 -6.94 -7.37 2.65
CA ILE A 195 -7.37 -8.77 2.44
C ILE A 195 -6.23 -9.74 2.74
N CYS A 196 -5.03 -9.48 2.21
CA CYS A 196 -3.84 -10.29 2.47
C CYS A 196 -3.44 -10.27 3.97
N ASN A 197 -3.60 -9.13 4.65
CA ASN A 197 -3.35 -9.02 6.09
C ASN A 197 -4.32 -9.90 6.89
N GLU A 198 -5.62 -9.74 6.68
CA GLU A 198 -6.65 -10.53 7.37
C GLU A 198 -6.49 -12.03 7.08
N ASN A 199 -6.25 -12.39 5.82
CA ASN A 199 -6.04 -13.78 5.42
C ASN A 199 -4.80 -14.40 6.09
N ASN A 200 -3.70 -13.66 6.22
CA ASN A 200 -2.52 -14.12 6.93
C ASN A 200 -2.80 -14.41 8.41
N ILE A 201 -3.62 -13.58 9.06
CA ILE A 201 -4.00 -13.73 10.46
C ILE A 201 -4.92 -14.93 10.63
N THR A 202 -5.96 -15.04 9.80
CA THR A 202 -6.91 -16.15 9.87
C THR A 202 -6.26 -17.50 9.58
N ASN A 203 -5.34 -17.58 8.62
CA ASN A 203 -4.57 -18.82 8.36
C ASN A 203 -3.69 -19.24 9.56
N GLN A 204 -3.16 -18.31 10.35
CA GLN A 204 -2.40 -18.63 11.56
C GLN A 204 -3.28 -19.14 12.71
N LEU A 205 -4.58 -18.84 12.68
CA LEU A 205 -5.52 -19.31 13.70
C LEU A 205 -6.03 -20.72 13.40
N ILE A 206 -6.08 -21.11 12.13
CA ILE A 206 -6.60 -22.41 11.67
C ILE A 206 -5.54 -23.52 11.77
N ASN A 207 -4.25 -23.18 11.63
CA ASN A 207 -3.12 -24.10 11.78
C ASN A 207 -2.64 -24.17 13.23
#